data_AF-A0A1G0BDY1-F1
#
_entry.id   AF-A0A1G0BDY1-F1
#
_cell.length_a   1.000
_cell.length_b   1.000
_cell.length_c   1.000
_cell.angle_alpha   90.00
_cell.angle_beta   90.00
_cell.angle_gamma   90.00
#
_symmetry.space_group_name_H-M   'P 1'
#
loop_
_entity.id
_entity.type
_entity.pdbx_description
1 polymer ?
#
loop_
_entity_poly.entity_id
_entity_poly.type
_entity_poly.pdbx_seq_one_letter_code
_entity_poly.pdbx_strand_id
1 'polypeptide(L)'
;MKNYFLIAFLILFIESNAFAQNQDATKQRVDSIKDFREFMVLDSKYMDNVALWAPFNADLKDFSEATYTALKPLILEQNIPTLQKSIEEGKLTYEKLVLFYLYRIRKFDRENKLSLNAVISLNPNVVKEARQKDKQPKPSSEFSVFGMPILLKDNINASGMPTTAGAAALQQNIAEDAFIVKQLKNKGALILGKANLSEWAYFFCGDCPSGYSAVGGQTLNPYGRRIFDTGGSSSGSGAAVAANFCVAAVGSETSGSILSPSSQNSVVGLKPTVGLLSRTGIIPISSTLDTPGPMSKNVIDNAIMLEAMTGFDKEDSASVESESAMYGNLKNPSLKGKRFGAFKGLMEDSLYVEALSKLKNEGAEIIEIEPQQIDLPGFIRLLNLDMKNDLPAYLQKHANAAITLKSVDDVMEYNKKDSLKSAPYGQALFQGIVADKGSSEDLERIKDTLSTNGKQFFEVPMKMHNLDGILS
;
A
#
# COMPACT_ATOMS: atom_id res chain seq x y z
N MET A 1 8.72 -75.34 13.03
CA MET A 1 8.18 -75.63 14.38
C MET A 1 9.07 -74.93 15.40
N LYS A 2 8.44 -74.13 16.26
CA LYS A 2 8.93 -73.52 17.52
C LYS A 2 9.90 -72.32 17.46
N ASN A 3 9.26 -71.16 17.67
CA ASN A 3 9.72 -69.92 18.32
C ASN A 3 10.73 -70.11 19.46
N TYR A 4 11.64 -69.15 19.59
CA TYR A 4 11.85 -68.43 20.85
C TYR A 4 12.09 -66.94 20.58
N PHE A 5 11.32 -66.13 21.32
CA PHE A 5 11.40 -64.68 21.43
C PHE A 5 12.71 -64.25 22.10
N LEU A 6 13.31 -63.14 21.64
CA LEU A 6 13.99 -62.22 22.54
C LEU A 6 13.65 -60.77 22.14
N ILE A 7 13.26 -60.02 23.15
CA ILE A 7 12.73 -58.66 23.12
C ILE A 7 13.89 -57.67 23.02
N ALA A 8 13.80 -56.71 22.11
CA ALA A 8 14.57 -55.47 22.19
C ALA A 8 13.64 -54.30 21.83
N PHE A 9 13.44 -53.43 22.81
CA PHE A 9 12.80 -52.12 22.68
C PHE A 9 13.59 -51.27 21.68
N LEU A 10 12.93 -50.67 20.68
CA LEU A 10 13.37 -49.38 20.15
C LEU A 10 12.17 -48.56 19.67
N ILE A 11 12.18 -47.31 20.10
CA ILE A 11 11.12 -46.31 20.02
C ILE A 11 10.91 -45.86 18.57
N LEU A 12 9.65 -45.84 18.14
CA LEU A 12 9.18 -45.17 16.92
C LEU A 12 9.29 -43.65 17.11
N PHE A 13 10.29 -43.02 16.48
CA PHE A 13 10.22 -41.62 16.13
C PHE A 13 9.86 -41.51 14.64
N ILE A 14 8.62 -41.07 14.40
CA ILE A 14 8.18 -40.53 13.12
C ILE A 14 8.64 -39.07 13.14
N GLU A 15 9.75 -38.77 12.47
CA GLU A 15 10.08 -37.39 12.11
C GLU A 15 9.42 -37.06 10.76
N SER A 16 8.52 -36.09 10.83
CA SER A 16 7.89 -35.44 9.71
C SER A 16 8.92 -34.66 8.90
N ASN A 17 9.20 -35.12 7.68
CA ASN A 17 9.88 -34.33 6.65
C ASN A 17 8.99 -33.15 6.23
N ALA A 18 9.19 -32.00 6.87
CA ALA A 18 8.71 -30.70 6.43
C ALA A 18 9.92 -29.78 6.18
N PHE A 19 10.78 -30.16 5.24
CA PHE A 19 11.82 -29.29 4.68
C PHE A 19 12.13 -29.76 3.26
N ALA A 20 11.31 -29.30 2.32
CA ALA A 20 11.60 -29.40 0.90
C ALA A 20 10.94 -28.21 0.18
N GLN A 21 11.64 -27.08 0.18
CA GLN A 21 11.50 -26.04 -0.86
C GLN A 21 12.69 -25.10 -0.75
N ASN A 22 13.82 -25.53 -1.31
CA ASN A 22 14.87 -24.64 -1.80
C ASN A 22 15.73 -25.41 -2.81
N GLN A 23 15.23 -25.48 -4.04
CA GLN A 23 15.98 -25.67 -5.29
C GLN A 23 14.98 -25.80 -6.44
N ASP A 24 14.52 -24.64 -6.95
CA ASP A 24 14.23 -24.44 -8.38
C ASP A 24 13.97 -22.95 -8.61
N ALA A 25 15.04 -22.16 -8.55
CA ALA A 25 15.06 -20.76 -8.94
C ALA A 25 15.89 -20.63 -10.22
N THR A 26 15.47 -21.31 -11.30
CA THR A 26 15.95 -21.11 -12.67
C THR A 26 15.09 -21.93 -13.64
N LYS A 27 13.80 -21.61 -13.74
CA LYS A 27 12.98 -21.79 -14.96
C LYS A 27 11.61 -21.12 -14.80
N GLN A 28 11.27 -20.32 -15.81
CA GLN A 28 9.99 -19.63 -16.07
C GLN A 28 9.68 -18.37 -15.26
N ARG A 29 10.14 -17.22 -15.78
CA ARG A 29 9.39 -15.96 -15.72
C ARG A 29 8.73 -15.72 -17.08
N VAL A 30 7.51 -16.23 -17.20
CA VAL A 30 6.42 -15.47 -17.84
C VAL A 30 5.82 -14.64 -16.69
N ASP A 31 5.17 -13.51 -16.95
CA ASP A 31 4.34 -12.78 -15.95
C ASP A 31 3.77 -13.77 -14.94
N SER A 32 3.86 -13.51 -13.63
CA SER A 32 3.48 -14.50 -12.61
C SER A 32 1.98 -14.85 -12.71
N ILE A 33 1.64 -15.70 -13.66
CA ILE A 33 0.36 -16.36 -13.79
C ILE A 33 0.49 -17.51 -12.81
N LYS A 34 0.33 -17.20 -11.52
CA LYS A 34 -0.16 -18.23 -10.60
C LYS A 34 -1.41 -18.80 -11.25
N ASP A 35 -1.57 -20.12 -11.29
CA ASP A 35 -2.81 -20.74 -11.77
C ASP A 35 -4.00 -20.00 -11.15
N PHE A 36 -4.96 -19.63 -12.00
CA PHE A 36 -6.09 -18.82 -11.56
C PHE A 36 -6.81 -19.53 -10.41
N ARG A 37 -6.69 -18.95 -9.21
CA ARG A 37 -7.40 -19.39 -8.02
C ARG A 37 -8.78 -18.75 -8.01
N GLU A 38 -9.82 -19.57 -7.92
CA GLU A 38 -11.16 -19.06 -7.65
C GLU A 38 -11.18 -18.36 -6.28
N PHE A 39 -11.62 -17.10 -6.26
CA PHE A 39 -11.70 -16.32 -5.03
C PHE A 39 -12.88 -16.79 -4.18
N MET A 40 -12.62 -17.16 -2.92
CA MET A 40 -13.68 -17.58 -1.98
C MET A 40 -14.73 -16.48 -1.78
N VAL A 41 -14.30 -15.22 -1.82
CA VAL A 41 -15.17 -14.04 -1.74
C VAL A 41 -14.65 -13.00 -2.73
N LEU A 42 -15.42 -12.75 -3.79
CA LEU A 42 -15.12 -11.70 -4.75
C LEU A 42 -15.62 -10.33 -4.27
N ASP A 43 -16.91 -10.24 -3.96
CA ASP A 43 -17.55 -9.00 -3.55
C ASP A 43 -17.79 -8.97 -2.05
N SER A 44 -17.69 -7.77 -1.47
CA SER A 44 -17.90 -7.54 -0.04
C SER A 44 -19.29 -7.98 0.42
N LYS A 45 -19.34 -8.61 1.61
CA LYS A 45 -20.58 -8.91 2.35
C LYS A 45 -20.90 -7.86 3.43
N TYR A 46 -20.11 -6.80 3.53
CA TYR A 46 -20.18 -5.79 4.60
C TYR A 46 -20.49 -4.39 4.07
N MET A 47 -20.29 -4.14 2.77
CA MET A 47 -20.57 -2.84 2.16
C MET A 47 -22.04 -2.72 1.74
N ASP A 48 -22.64 -1.60 2.07
CA ASP A 48 -23.92 -1.14 1.51
C ASP A 48 -23.63 -0.09 0.43
N ASN A 49 -23.77 -0.48 -0.84
CA ASN A 49 -23.49 0.41 -1.96
C ASN A 49 -24.56 1.51 -2.10
N VAL A 50 -25.79 1.30 -1.64
CA VAL A 50 -26.82 2.35 -1.63
C VAL A 50 -26.41 3.43 -0.63
N ALA A 51 -25.98 3.05 0.57
CA ALA A 51 -25.49 3.97 1.58
C ALA A 51 -24.20 4.68 1.12
N LEU A 52 -23.27 3.97 0.47
CA LEU A 52 -22.03 4.54 -0.06
C LEU A 52 -22.29 5.68 -1.06
N TRP A 53 -23.29 5.52 -1.95
CA TRP A 53 -23.60 6.48 -3.00
C TRP A 53 -24.63 7.54 -2.61
N ALA A 54 -25.39 7.33 -1.53
CA ALA A 54 -26.43 8.25 -1.08
C ALA A 54 -25.99 9.72 -0.98
N PRO A 55 -24.80 10.06 -0.42
CA PRO A 55 -24.35 11.46 -0.32
C PRO A 55 -24.16 12.16 -1.66
N PHE A 56 -23.90 11.41 -2.74
CA PHE A 56 -23.49 11.96 -4.04
C PHE A 56 -24.61 11.92 -5.08
N ASN A 57 -25.74 11.28 -4.80
CA ASN A 57 -26.81 11.06 -5.78
C ASN A 57 -27.37 12.37 -6.35
N ALA A 58 -27.51 13.41 -5.52
CA ALA A 58 -27.98 14.71 -5.97
C ALA A 58 -26.95 15.37 -6.91
N ASP A 59 -25.67 15.37 -6.52
CA ASP A 59 -24.60 16.00 -7.30
C ASP A 59 -24.30 15.27 -8.61
N LEU A 60 -24.42 13.94 -8.63
CA LEU A 60 -24.18 13.11 -9.81
C LEU A 60 -25.39 13.06 -10.75
N LYS A 61 -26.58 13.49 -10.33
CA LYS A 61 -27.80 13.47 -11.16
C LYS A 61 -27.61 14.26 -12.46
N ASP A 62 -26.96 15.42 -12.37
CA ASP A 62 -26.75 16.33 -13.49
C ASP A 62 -25.37 16.15 -14.15
N PHE A 63 -24.51 15.29 -13.60
CA PHE A 63 -23.21 14.93 -14.19
C PHE A 63 -23.39 13.84 -15.25
N SER A 64 -23.70 14.26 -16.48
CA SER A 64 -24.02 13.36 -17.60
C SER A 64 -22.80 12.62 -18.17
N GLU A 65 -23.04 11.53 -18.91
CA GLU A 65 -22.00 10.83 -19.70
C GLU A 65 -21.33 11.76 -20.74
N ALA A 66 -22.07 12.74 -21.27
CA ALA A 66 -21.53 13.74 -22.19
C ALA A 66 -20.52 14.66 -21.46
N THR A 67 -20.87 15.13 -20.26
CA THR A 67 -19.96 15.89 -19.39
C THR A 67 -18.73 15.07 -19.02
N TYR A 68 -18.94 13.82 -18.60
CA TYR A 68 -17.86 12.88 -18.31
C TYR A 68 -16.91 12.73 -19.51
N THR A 69 -17.44 12.53 -20.71
CA THR A 69 -16.66 12.35 -21.94
C THR A 69 -15.90 13.63 -22.32
N ALA A 70 -16.53 14.79 -22.21
CA ALA A 70 -15.90 16.08 -22.51
C ALA A 70 -14.74 16.42 -21.56
N LEU A 71 -14.79 15.96 -20.31
CA LEU A 71 -13.74 16.20 -19.31
C LEU A 71 -12.56 15.22 -19.39
N LYS A 72 -12.69 14.08 -20.08
CA LYS A 72 -11.60 13.07 -20.17
C LYS A 72 -10.26 13.66 -20.60
N PRO A 73 -10.16 14.48 -21.66
CA PRO A 73 -8.86 15.02 -22.11
C PRO A 73 -8.21 15.97 -21.09
N LEU A 74 -9.00 16.54 -20.17
CA LEU A 74 -8.51 17.45 -19.12
C LEU A 74 -8.09 16.71 -17.84
N ILE A 75 -8.45 15.44 -17.67
CA ILE A 75 -8.33 14.73 -16.38
C ILE A 75 -7.59 13.40 -16.50
N LEU A 76 -7.94 12.56 -17.49
CA LEU A 76 -7.30 11.25 -17.61
C LEU A 76 -5.83 11.40 -18.00
N GLU A 77 -4.97 10.65 -17.29
CA GLU A 77 -3.51 10.66 -17.49
C GLU A 77 -2.85 12.05 -17.30
N GLN A 78 -3.56 13.03 -16.74
CA GLN A 78 -3.00 14.35 -16.46
C GLN A 78 -2.32 14.37 -15.08
N ASN A 79 -1.17 15.03 -14.99
CA ASN A 79 -0.45 15.23 -13.74
C ASN A 79 -0.99 16.45 -12.95
N ILE A 80 -0.61 16.56 -11.67
CA ILE A 80 -1.06 17.64 -10.77
C ILE A 80 -0.79 19.04 -11.37
N PRO A 81 0.40 19.37 -11.90
CA PRO A 81 0.64 20.66 -12.53
C PRO A 81 -0.33 20.98 -13.67
N THR A 82 -0.60 20.01 -14.55
CA THR A 82 -1.53 20.19 -15.67
C THR A 82 -2.97 20.38 -15.20
N LEU A 83 -3.37 19.67 -14.15
CA LEU A 83 -4.68 19.84 -13.50
C LEU A 83 -4.80 21.23 -12.87
N GLN A 84 -3.80 21.68 -12.11
CA GLN A 84 -3.79 23.03 -11.51
C GLN A 84 -3.88 24.11 -12.57
N LYS A 85 -3.09 24.00 -13.65
CA LYS A 85 -3.14 24.94 -14.77
C LYS A 85 -4.50 24.99 -15.45
N SER A 86 -5.14 23.83 -15.66
CA SER A 86 -6.49 23.76 -16.23
C SER A 86 -7.54 24.46 -15.35
N ILE A 87 -7.34 24.44 -14.03
CA ILE A 87 -8.22 25.09 -13.06
C ILE A 87 -7.96 26.60 -13.00
N GLU A 88 -6.69 27.01 -13.06
CA GLU A 88 -6.29 28.42 -13.15
C GLU A 88 -6.85 29.08 -14.42
N GLU A 89 -6.79 28.39 -15.56
CA GLU A 89 -7.33 28.85 -16.84
C GLU A 89 -8.87 28.79 -16.93
N GLY A 90 -9.56 28.35 -15.88
CA GLY A 90 -11.03 28.26 -15.83
C GLY A 90 -11.65 27.14 -16.69
N LYS A 91 -10.82 26.23 -17.24
CA LYS A 91 -11.28 25.08 -18.04
C LYS A 91 -11.85 23.97 -17.15
N LEU A 92 -11.37 23.87 -15.91
CA LEU A 92 -11.76 22.87 -14.92
C LEU A 92 -12.06 23.55 -13.57
N THR A 93 -12.85 22.90 -12.73
CA THR A 93 -13.06 23.29 -11.33
C THR A 93 -12.77 22.09 -10.43
N TYR A 94 -12.47 22.32 -9.14
CA TYR A 94 -12.25 21.21 -8.20
C TYR A 94 -13.53 20.38 -8.02
N GLU A 95 -14.71 21.00 -8.02
CA GLU A 95 -15.99 20.29 -8.04
C GLU A 95 -16.11 19.34 -9.23
N LYS A 96 -15.85 19.83 -10.46
CA LYS A 96 -15.92 18.99 -11.67
C LYS A 96 -14.90 17.86 -11.65
N LEU A 97 -13.71 18.12 -11.11
CA LEU A 97 -12.66 17.11 -10.94
C LEU A 97 -13.10 15.99 -9.98
N VAL A 98 -13.67 16.35 -8.81
CA VAL A 98 -14.22 15.38 -7.85
C VAL A 98 -15.38 14.60 -8.45
N LEU A 99 -16.34 15.27 -9.08
CA LEU A 99 -17.50 14.61 -9.69
C LEU A 99 -17.08 13.66 -10.83
N PHE A 100 -16.05 14.02 -11.60
CA PHE A 100 -15.48 13.14 -12.62
C PHE A 100 -14.99 11.81 -12.01
N TYR A 101 -14.19 11.88 -10.93
CA TYR A 101 -13.69 10.67 -10.27
C TYR A 101 -14.81 9.87 -9.60
N LEU A 102 -15.75 10.52 -8.89
CA LEU A 102 -16.90 9.84 -8.29
C LEU A 102 -17.76 9.13 -9.34
N TYR A 103 -18.06 9.79 -10.47
CA TYR A 103 -18.78 9.19 -11.59
C TYR A 103 -18.04 7.97 -12.14
N ARG A 104 -16.72 8.08 -12.31
CA ARG A 104 -15.89 7.00 -12.82
C ARG A 104 -15.81 5.81 -11.86
N ILE A 105 -15.65 6.05 -10.56
CA ILE A 105 -15.69 5.01 -9.52
C ILE A 105 -17.06 4.31 -9.55
N ARG A 106 -18.17 5.06 -9.57
CA ARG A 106 -19.52 4.49 -9.65
C ARG A 106 -19.72 3.61 -10.87
N LYS A 107 -19.14 4.01 -12.01
CA LYS A 107 -19.28 3.33 -13.28
C LYS A 107 -18.45 2.04 -13.39
N PHE A 108 -17.28 1.98 -12.75
CA PHE A 108 -16.30 0.94 -13.01
C PHE A 108 -15.82 0.15 -11.79
N ASP A 109 -15.90 0.67 -10.56
CA ASP A 109 -15.24 0.03 -9.43
C ASP A 109 -16.03 -1.14 -8.83
N ARG A 110 -17.35 -1.02 -8.67
CA ARG A 110 -18.19 -2.03 -7.97
C ARG A 110 -19.48 -2.36 -8.71
N GLU A 111 -20.04 -3.54 -8.41
CA GLU A 111 -21.33 -4.06 -8.90
C GLU A 111 -21.53 -4.07 -10.42
N ASN A 112 -20.45 -4.27 -11.17
CA ASN A 112 -20.53 -4.31 -12.62
C ASN A 112 -19.53 -5.31 -13.21
N LYS A 113 -19.72 -5.62 -14.50
CA LYS A 113 -18.85 -6.59 -15.19
C LYS A 113 -17.39 -6.17 -15.28
N LEU A 114 -17.04 -4.91 -15.02
CA LEU A 114 -15.71 -4.30 -15.02
C LEU A 114 -15.15 -4.02 -13.61
N SER A 115 -15.87 -4.39 -12.54
CA SER A 115 -15.49 -4.12 -11.16
C SER A 115 -14.06 -4.45 -10.80
N LEU A 116 -13.42 -3.52 -10.09
CA LEU A 116 -12.07 -3.64 -9.55
C LEU A 116 -12.04 -3.74 -8.02
N ASN A 117 -13.13 -3.36 -7.32
CA ASN A 117 -13.23 -3.37 -5.86
C ASN A 117 -12.05 -2.68 -5.16
N ALA A 118 -11.56 -1.59 -5.76
CA ALA A 118 -10.40 -0.85 -5.32
C ALA A 118 -10.74 0.23 -4.27
N VAL A 119 -11.99 0.70 -4.20
CA VAL A 119 -12.45 1.72 -3.25
C VAL A 119 -13.36 1.08 -2.19
N ILE A 120 -13.01 1.25 -0.91
CA ILE A 120 -13.71 0.62 0.22
C ILE A 120 -14.60 1.61 1.00
N SER A 121 -14.30 2.91 0.93
CA SER A 121 -15.15 3.97 1.51
C SER A 121 -14.95 5.28 0.74
N LEU A 122 -15.93 6.18 0.77
CA LEU A 122 -15.86 7.51 0.17
C LEU A 122 -16.12 8.58 1.23
N ASN A 123 -15.47 9.75 1.12
CA ASN A 123 -15.72 10.87 2.00
C ASN A 123 -17.08 11.52 1.62
N PRO A 124 -18.11 11.45 2.47
CA PRO A 124 -19.44 11.98 2.14
C PRO A 124 -19.46 13.49 1.93
N ASN A 125 -18.44 14.22 2.39
CA ASN A 125 -18.36 15.68 2.30
C ASN A 125 -17.51 16.19 1.12
N VAL A 126 -16.86 15.31 0.34
CA VAL A 126 -15.82 15.72 -0.62
C VAL A 126 -16.32 16.71 -1.69
N VAL A 127 -17.56 16.57 -2.17
CA VAL A 127 -18.13 17.52 -3.16
C VAL A 127 -18.34 18.90 -2.53
N LYS A 128 -18.81 18.96 -1.29
CA LYS A 128 -18.97 20.21 -0.54
C LYS A 128 -17.62 20.88 -0.28
N GLU A 129 -16.61 20.11 0.10
CA GLU A 129 -15.24 20.60 0.30
C GLU A 129 -14.65 21.14 -1.03
N ALA A 130 -14.88 20.44 -2.15
CA ALA A 130 -14.43 20.88 -3.46
C ALA A 130 -15.04 22.24 -3.87
N ARG A 131 -16.36 22.40 -3.69
CA ARG A 131 -17.06 23.67 -3.89
C ARG A 131 -16.53 24.80 -3.03
N GLN A 132 -16.10 24.50 -1.80
CA GLN A 132 -15.47 25.50 -0.93
C GLN A 132 -14.10 25.92 -1.47
N LYS A 133 -13.29 24.97 -1.95
CA LYS A 133 -11.99 25.26 -2.58
C LYS A 133 -12.11 26.02 -3.89
N ASP A 134 -13.18 25.79 -4.65
CA ASP A 134 -13.43 26.57 -5.87
C ASP A 134 -13.62 28.08 -5.60
N LYS A 135 -14.07 28.45 -4.39
CA LYS A 135 -14.26 29.83 -3.94
C LYS A 135 -13.02 30.46 -3.31
N GLN A 136 -11.97 29.67 -3.05
CA GLN A 136 -10.73 30.15 -2.44
C GLN A 136 -9.75 30.61 -3.53
N PRO A 137 -8.80 31.49 -3.19
CA PRO A 137 -7.68 31.81 -4.08
C PRO A 137 -6.97 30.54 -4.53
N LYS A 138 -6.63 30.46 -5.82
CA LYS A 138 -5.86 29.34 -6.38
C LYS A 138 -4.44 29.35 -5.79
N PRO A 139 -3.80 28.17 -5.65
CA PRO A 139 -2.44 28.11 -5.14
C PRO A 139 -1.49 28.92 -6.05
N SER A 140 -0.47 29.54 -5.46
CA SER A 140 0.54 30.29 -6.22
C SER A 140 1.50 29.41 -7.03
N SER A 141 1.40 28.08 -6.88
CA SER A 141 2.26 27.10 -7.53
C SER A 141 1.41 25.98 -8.13
N GLU A 142 1.71 25.61 -9.37
CA GLU A 142 1.13 24.44 -10.04
C GLU A 142 1.54 23.11 -9.39
N PHE A 143 2.59 23.09 -8.56
CA PHE A 143 3.07 21.92 -7.83
C PHE A 143 2.34 21.73 -6.48
N SER A 144 1.07 22.11 -6.41
CA SER A 144 0.28 22.09 -5.19
C SER A 144 -0.73 20.93 -5.18
N VAL A 145 -0.88 20.26 -4.03
CA VAL A 145 -1.99 19.32 -3.81
C VAL A 145 -3.34 20.01 -3.56
N PHE A 146 -3.39 21.34 -3.56
CA PHE A 146 -4.62 22.08 -3.26
C PHE A 146 -5.76 21.67 -4.20
N GLY A 147 -6.82 21.12 -3.64
CA GLY A 147 -8.01 20.64 -4.37
C GLY A 147 -7.82 19.34 -5.15
N MET A 148 -6.67 18.66 -5.03
CA MET A 148 -6.44 17.35 -5.66
C MET A 148 -7.17 16.24 -4.89
N PRO A 149 -8.00 15.41 -5.55
CA PRO A 149 -8.68 14.28 -4.92
C PRO A 149 -7.74 13.08 -4.68
N ILE A 150 -7.50 12.75 -3.41
CA ILE A 150 -6.56 11.73 -2.95
C ILE A 150 -7.30 10.56 -2.29
N LEU A 151 -6.92 9.32 -2.62
CA LEU A 151 -7.34 8.13 -1.88
C LEU A 151 -6.30 7.72 -0.83
N LEU A 152 -6.76 7.25 0.31
CA LEU A 152 -5.89 6.76 1.38
C LEU A 152 -6.09 5.25 1.54
N LYS A 153 -5.03 4.45 1.67
CA LYS A 153 -5.17 3.05 2.07
C LYS A 153 -5.99 2.94 3.36
N ASP A 154 -6.85 1.94 3.46
CA ASP A 154 -7.81 1.85 4.57
C ASP A 154 -7.25 1.47 5.95
N ASN A 155 -5.92 1.35 6.09
CA ASN A 155 -5.28 1.32 7.40
C ASN A 155 -4.86 2.72 7.90
N ILE A 156 -5.07 3.79 7.12
CA ILE A 156 -4.75 5.17 7.49
C ILE A 156 -5.99 5.85 8.07
N ASN A 157 -5.90 6.44 9.26
CA ASN A 157 -7.01 7.17 9.87
C ASN A 157 -7.38 8.41 9.06
N ALA A 158 -8.68 8.58 8.80
CA ALA A 158 -9.23 9.78 8.20
C ALA A 158 -10.62 10.06 8.80
N SER A 159 -10.75 11.21 9.46
CA SER A 159 -11.97 11.61 10.15
C SER A 159 -13.17 11.66 9.20
N GLY A 160 -14.31 11.18 9.70
CA GLY A 160 -15.55 11.06 8.94
C GLY A 160 -15.67 9.79 8.08
N MET A 161 -14.67 8.92 8.09
CA MET A 161 -14.71 7.61 7.42
C MET A 161 -14.17 6.50 8.34
N PRO A 162 -14.64 5.25 8.19
CA PRO A 162 -14.02 4.13 8.88
C PRO A 162 -12.57 3.90 8.46
N THR A 163 -11.75 3.37 9.38
CA THR A 163 -10.41 2.84 9.13
C THR A 163 -10.38 1.41 9.64
N THR A 164 -10.53 0.47 8.71
CA THR A 164 -10.86 -0.91 9.05
C THR A 164 -9.68 -1.86 8.92
N ALA A 165 -8.59 -1.43 8.25
CA ALA A 165 -7.55 -2.34 7.73
C ALA A 165 -8.13 -3.52 6.91
N GLY A 166 -9.31 -3.33 6.31
CA GLY A 166 -10.07 -4.34 5.59
C GLY A 166 -10.82 -5.33 6.49
N ALA A 167 -10.70 -5.20 7.80
CA ALA A 167 -11.17 -6.19 8.76
C ALA A 167 -12.59 -5.90 9.26
N ALA A 168 -13.42 -6.94 9.28
CA ALA A 168 -14.78 -6.85 9.82
C ALA A 168 -14.81 -6.40 11.29
N ALA A 169 -13.77 -6.74 12.05
CA ALA A 169 -13.61 -6.39 13.46
C ALA A 169 -13.49 -4.87 13.71
N LEU A 170 -13.06 -4.12 12.69
CA LEU A 170 -12.87 -2.66 12.76
C LEU A 170 -13.82 -1.89 11.85
N GLN A 171 -14.91 -2.51 11.37
CA GLN A 171 -15.84 -1.88 10.41
C GLN A 171 -16.41 -0.54 10.90
N GLN A 172 -16.54 -0.36 12.22
CA GLN A 172 -17.06 0.85 12.86
C GLN A 172 -15.96 1.75 13.47
N ASN A 173 -14.69 1.51 13.12
CA ASN A 173 -13.58 2.30 13.65
C ASN A 173 -13.46 3.66 12.94
N ILE A 174 -14.24 4.64 13.37
CA ILE A 174 -14.16 6.03 12.89
C ILE A 174 -13.23 6.79 13.83
N ALA A 175 -12.03 7.13 13.35
CA ALA A 175 -10.96 7.75 14.13
C ALA A 175 -10.59 9.15 13.61
N GLU A 176 -9.90 9.93 14.44
CA GLU A 176 -9.33 11.22 14.04
C GLU A 176 -8.25 11.07 12.96
N ASP A 177 -8.05 12.11 12.15
CA ASP A 177 -7.06 12.10 11.06
C ASP A 177 -5.67 11.65 11.53
N ALA A 178 -5.05 10.76 10.77
CA ALA A 178 -3.63 10.46 10.87
C ALA A 178 -2.79 11.71 10.63
N PHE A 179 -1.56 11.74 11.13
CA PHE A 179 -0.70 12.92 10.99
C PHE A 179 -0.51 13.33 9.52
N ILE A 180 -0.18 12.38 8.64
CA ILE A 180 -0.02 12.64 7.21
C ILE A 180 -1.30 13.13 6.54
N VAL A 181 -2.48 12.75 7.05
CA VAL A 181 -3.77 13.21 6.53
C VAL A 181 -4.03 14.66 6.93
N LYS A 182 -3.65 15.04 8.16
CA LYS A 182 -3.66 16.44 8.60
C LYS A 182 -2.76 17.29 7.72
N GLN A 183 -1.54 16.82 7.43
CA GLN A 183 -0.61 17.52 6.52
C GLN A 183 -1.22 17.73 5.13
N LEU A 184 -1.77 16.67 4.52
CA LEU A 184 -2.45 16.76 3.23
C LEU A 184 -3.62 17.76 3.25
N LYS A 185 -4.50 17.69 4.26
CA LYS A 185 -5.64 18.61 4.41
C LYS A 185 -5.19 20.06 4.62
N ASN A 186 -4.14 20.28 5.42
CA ASN A 186 -3.54 21.60 5.65
C ASN A 186 -2.95 22.22 4.37
N LYS A 187 -2.39 21.39 3.48
CA LYS A 187 -1.96 21.78 2.13
C LYS A 187 -3.11 21.87 1.11
N GLY A 188 -4.32 21.60 1.56
CA GLY A 188 -5.54 21.77 0.79
C GLY A 188 -5.94 20.59 -0.07
N ALA A 189 -5.36 19.40 0.09
CA ALA A 189 -5.84 18.20 -0.59
C ALA A 189 -7.30 17.88 -0.23
N LEU A 190 -8.01 17.23 -1.14
CA LEU A 190 -9.34 16.68 -0.90
C LEU A 190 -9.20 15.18 -0.66
N ILE A 191 -9.53 14.71 0.54
CA ILE A 191 -9.56 13.27 0.80
C ILE A 191 -10.83 12.71 0.15
N LEU A 192 -10.66 12.01 -0.97
CA LEU A 192 -11.76 11.44 -1.76
C LEU A 192 -12.41 10.26 -1.05
N GLY A 193 -11.62 9.46 -0.35
CA GLY A 193 -12.06 8.20 0.22
C GLY A 193 -10.92 7.31 0.67
N LYS A 194 -11.25 6.03 0.86
CA LYS A 194 -10.35 4.99 1.30
C LYS A 194 -10.22 3.92 0.21
N ALA A 195 -9.00 3.50 -0.08
CA ALA A 195 -8.69 2.42 -0.99
C ALA A 195 -8.61 1.08 -0.23
N ASN A 196 -9.11 0.02 -0.86
CA ASN A 196 -9.05 -1.34 -0.35
C ASN A 196 -7.58 -1.82 -0.22
N LEU A 197 -7.37 -2.89 0.54
CA LEU A 197 -6.06 -3.47 0.81
C LEU A 197 -6.16 -4.98 0.99
N SER A 198 -5.02 -5.66 0.99
CA SER A 198 -4.92 -6.96 1.66
C SER A 198 -5.18 -6.79 3.16
N GLU A 199 -6.12 -7.56 3.72
CA GLU A 199 -6.55 -7.45 5.12
C GLU A 199 -5.37 -7.44 6.11
N TRP A 200 -5.41 -6.54 7.11
CA TRP A 200 -4.32 -6.29 8.07
C TRP A 200 -2.96 -6.08 7.40
N ALA A 201 -2.95 -5.32 6.30
CA ALA A 201 -1.77 -5.06 5.50
C ALA A 201 -1.03 -6.35 5.07
N TYR A 202 -1.79 -7.43 4.85
CA TYR A 202 -1.36 -8.78 4.44
C TYR A 202 -0.74 -9.66 5.52
N PHE A 203 -0.68 -9.20 6.77
CA PHE A 203 -0.12 -9.97 7.88
C PHE A 203 -1.20 -10.72 8.68
N PHE A 204 -2.04 -11.51 7.99
CA PHE A 204 -3.23 -12.13 8.60
C PHE A 204 -3.38 -13.64 8.33
N CYS A 205 -3.66 -13.99 7.08
CA CYS A 205 -4.17 -15.30 6.66
C CYS A 205 -3.07 -16.34 6.32
N GLY A 206 -1.85 -15.90 6.00
CA GLY A 206 -0.79 -16.72 5.42
C GLY A 206 -0.87 -16.80 3.88
N ASP A 207 -1.89 -17.48 3.34
CA ASP A 207 -2.04 -17.73 1.89
C ASP A 207 -3.40 -17.24 1.34
N CYS A 208 -3.78 -16.01 1.68
CA CYS A 208 -4.89 -15.33 1.01
C CYS A 208 -4.38 -14.59 -0.22
N PRO A 209 -5.23 -14.41 -1.25
CA PRO A 209 -4.88 -13.61 -2.41
C PRO A 209 -4.60 -12.15 -2.02
N SER A 210 -3.61 -11.54 -2.69
CA SER A 210 -3.34 -10.11 -2.54
C SER A 210 -4.60 -9.30 -2.87
N GLY A 211 -4.84 -8.21 -2.14
CA GLY A 211 -5.95 -7.30 -2.39
C GLY A 211 -7.31 -7.78 -1.89
N TYR A 212 -7.39 -8.95 -1.24
CA TYR A 212 -8.58 -9.37 -0.53
C TYR A 212 -8.68 -8.75 0.85
N SER A 213 -9.87 -8.27 1.19
CA SER A 213 -10.28 -8.03 2.57
C SER A 213 -11.74 -8.40 2.82
N ALA A 214 -12.09 -8.74 4.06
CA ALA A 214 -13.46 -9.01 4.45
C ALA A 214 -14.40 -7.83 4.12
N VAL A 215 -13.99 -6.59 4.43
CA VAL A 215 -14.81 -5.40 4.24
C VAL A 215 -14.84 -4.94 2.78
N GLY A 216 -13.73 -4.98 2.04
CA GLY A 216 -13.67 -4.45 0.67
C GLY A 216 -14.00 -5.46 -0.43
N GLY A 217 -13.84 -6.76 -0.13
CA GLY A 217 -13.82 -7.83 -1.14
C GLY A 217 -12.44 -7.95 -1.81
N GLN A 218 -12.40 -8.67 -2.93
CA GLN A 218 -11.20 -8.91 -3.72
C GLN A 218 -10.95 -7.76 -4.71
N THR A 219 -9.86 -7.01 -4.51
CA THR A 219 -9.37 -6.03 -5.48
C THR A 219 -8.86 -6.75 -6.74
N LEU A 220 -9.15 -6.25 -7.94
CA LEU A 220 -8.69 -6.84 -9.21
C LEU A 220 -7.76 -5.90 -9.97
N ASN A 221 -6.78 -6.47 -10.66
CA ASN A 221 -5.81 -5.71 -11.46
C ASN A 221 -6.48 -5.15 -12.73
N PRO A 222 -6.42 -3.82 -12.99
CA PRO A 222 -7.06 -3.20 -14.15
C PRO A 222 -6.46 -3.64 -15.50
N TYR A 223 -5.23 -4.16 -15.53
CA TYR A 223 -4.57 -4.64 -16.75
C TYR A 223 -4.91 -6.10 -17.10
N GLY A 224 -5.48 -6.85 -16.15
CA GLY A 224 -5.82 -8.25 -16.34
C GLY A 224 -6.65 -8.78 -15.19
N ARG A 225 -7.95 -8.45 -15.20
CA ARG A 225 -8.85 -8.83 -14.11
C ARG A 225 -8.94 -10.35 -14.01
N ARG A 226 -8.73 -10.87 -12.80
CA ARG A 226 -8.71 -12.32 -12.52
C ARG A 226 -7.59 -13.08 -13.27
N ILE A 227 -6.60 -12.37 -13.79
CA ILE A 227 -5.46 -12.97 -14.50
C ILE A 227 -4.17 -12.53 -13.83
N PHE A 228 -4.02 -11.22 -13.60
CA PHE A 228 -2.86 -10.65 -12.93
C PHE A 228 -3.15 -10.37 -11.46
N ASP A 229 -2.16 -10.68 -10.62
CA ASP A 229 -2.14 -10.30 -9.21
C ASP A 229 -2.10 -8.76 -9.10
N THR A 230 -2.73 -8.19 -8.08
CA THR A 230 -2.68 -6.74 -7.84
C THR A 230 -1.39 -6.31 -7.15
N GLY A 231 -0.56 -7.25 -6.69
CA GLY A 231 0.37 -7.02 -5.60
C GLY A 231 -0.37 -6.65 -4.31
N GLY A 232 0.37 -6.37 -3.24
CA GLY A 232 -0.22 -5.98 -1.98
C GLY A 232 0.82 -5.60 -0.94
N SER A 233 0.42 -4.98 0.17
CA SER A 233 -0.97 -4.84 0.62
C SER A 233 -1.70 -3.58 0.15
N SER A 234 -1.04 -2.57 -0.41
CA SER A 234 -1.72 -1.35 -0.92
C SER A 234 -2.39 -1.57 -2.29
N SER A 235 -3.09 -2.70 -2.44
CA SER A 235 -3.65 -3.20 -3.69
C SER A 235 -4.69 -2.26 -4.29
N GLY A 236 -5.64 -1.78 -3.47
CA GLY A 236 -6.64 -0.81 -3.92
C GLY A 236 -6.02 0.52 -4.30
N SER A 237 -4.99 0.99 -3.58
CA SER A 237 -4.28 2.23 -3.93
C SER A 237 -3.62 2.11 -5.31
N GLY A 238 -2.93 1.00 -5.59
CA GLY A 238 -2.32 0.74 -6.90
C GLY A 238 -3.36 0.65 -8.02
N ALA A 239 -4.39 -0.19 -7.84
CA ALA A 239 -5.45 -0.37 -8.83
C ALA A 239 -6.25 0.92 -9.09
N ALA A 240 -6.56 1.70 -8.04
CA ALA A 240 -7.29 2.95 -8.16
C ALA A 240 -6.51 4.02 -8.94
N VAL A 241 -5.21 4.17 -8.67
CA VAL A 241 -4.35 5.08 -9.43
C VAL A 241 -4.28 4.63 -10.89
N ALA A 242 -3.99 3.37 -11.16
CA ALA A 242 -3.90 2.82 -12.51
C ALA A 242 -5.20 3.05 -13.31
N ALA A 243 -6.35 2.81 -12.69
CA ALA A 243 -7.67 2.98 -13.29
C ALA A 243 -8.16 4.44 -13.39
N ASN A 244 -7.39 5.44 -12.92
CA ASN A 244 -7.78 6.85 -12.77
C ASN A 244 -9.04 7.03 -11.91
N PHE A 245 -9.09 6.42 -10.73
CA PHE A 245 -10.14 6.69 -9.74
C PHE A 245 -9.79 7.84 -8.79
N CYS A 246 -8.54 8.31 -8.82
CA CYS A 246 -8.05 9.46 -8.08
C CYS A 246 -6.89 10.10 -8.83
N VAL A 247 -6.43 11.27 -8.37
CA VAL A 247 -5.21 11.91 -8.89
C VAL A 247 -3.97 11.15 -8.39
N ALA A 248 -3.94 10.86 -7.09
CA ALA A 248 -2.91 10.05 -6.46
C ALA A 248 -3.50 9.34 -5.23
N ALA A 249 -2.77 8.36 -4.71
CA ALA A 249 -3.13 7.63 -3.51
C ALA A 249 -1.97 7.58 -2.51
N VAL A 250 -2.29 7.26 -1.27
CA VAL A 250 -1.31 6.96 -0.23
C VAL A 250 -1.40 5.48 0.10
N GLY A 251 -0.26 4.79 0.04
CA GLY A 251 -0.08 3.42 0.51
C GLY A 251 0.66 3.36 1.84
N SER A 252 0.87 2.16 2.34
CA SER A 252 1.77 1.90 3.47
C SER A 252 2.59 0.64 3.20
N GLU A 253 3.84 0.63 3.66
CA GLU A 253 4.74 -0.49 3.46
C GLU A 253 5.50 -0.88 4.72
N THR A 254 5.40 -2.18 5.03
CA THR A 254 6.29 -2.91 5.95
C THR A 254 7.41 -3.59 5.15
N SER A 255 7.03 -4.35 4.12
CA SER A 255 7.94 -4.95 3.14
C SER A 255 7.18 -5.18 1.84
N GLY A 256 7.56 -4.46 0.78
CA GLY A 256 6.96 -4.53 -0.56
C GLY A 256 5.54 -3.94 -0.71
N SER A 257 4.87 -3.57 0.38
CA SER A 257 3.44 -3.22 0.36
C SER A 257 3.04 -1.91 -0.34
N ILE A 258 3.99 -1.09 -0.80
CA ILE A 258 3.83 0.02 -1.75
C ILE A 258 4.45 -0.38 -3.10
N LEU A 259 5.68 -0.91 -3.09
CA LEU A 259 6.44 -1.20 -4.31
C LEU A 259 5.84 -2.34 -5.15
N SER A 260 5.42 -3.44 -4.51
CA SER A 260 4.77 -4.59 -5.14
C SER A 260 3.48 -4.18 -5.86
N PRO A 261 2.47 -3.56 -5.21
CA PRO A 261 1.27 -3.14 -5.93
C PRO A 261 1.54 -2.02 -6.93
N SER A 262 2.59 -1.22 -6.76
CA SER A 262 2.96 -0.21 -7.77
C SER A 262 3.46 -0.86 -9.06
N SER A 263 4.39 -1.81 -8.93
CA SER A 263 4.93 -2.58 -10.05
C SER A 263 3.84 -3.36 -10.77
N GLN A 264 2.98 -4.08 -10.03
CA GLN A 264 1.94 -4.94 -10.61
C GLN A 264 0.81 -4.16 -11.30
N ASN A 265 0.58 -2.90 -10.94
CA ASN A 265 -0.45 -2.06 -11.56
C ASN A 265 0.15 -0.96 -12.46
N SER A 266 1.43 -1.03 -12.82
CA SER A 266 2.09 -0.05 -13.69
C SER A 266 1.96 1.40 -13.21
N VAL A 267 2.22 1.64 -11.92
CA VAL A 267 2.22 2.98 -11.30
C VAL A 267 3.52 3.24 -10.55
N VAL A 268 3.78 4.50 -10.22
CA VAL A 268 4.95 4.92 -9.43
C VAL A 268 4.61 4.82 -7.95
N GLY A 269 5.40 4.06 -7.19
CA GLY A 269 5.34 3.99 -5.74
C GLY A 269 6.68 4.36 -5.13
N LEU A 270 6.65 5.08 -4.01
CA LEU A 270 7.84 5.41 -3.24
C LEU A 270 7.65 4.97 -1.80
N LYS A 271 8.51 4.06 -1.35
CA LYS A 271 8.69 3.74 0.06
C LYS A 271 9.79 4.65 0.61
N PRO A 272 9.47 5.71 1.38
CA PRO A 272 10.50 6.57 1.93
C PRO A 272 11.32 5.85 3.02
N THR A 273 12.40 6.50 3.46
CA THR A 273 13.12 6.13 4.68
C THR A 273 12.13 6.14 5.86
N VAL A 274 12.17 5.12 6.71
CA VAL A 274 11.36 5.07 7.93
C VAL A 274 11.69 6.30 8.77
N GLY A 275 10.65 7.02 9.21
CA GLY A 275 10.78 8.28 9.95
C GLY A 275 10.59 9.55 9.13
N LEU A 276 10.73 9.50 7.79
CA LEU A 276 10.49 10.69 6.95
C LEU A 276 9.01 11.13 6.98
N LEU A 277 8.10 10.16 6.97
CA LEU A 277 6.66 10.41 7.11
C LEU A 277 6.17 9.75 8.41
N SER A 278 5.40 10.50 9.20
CA SER A 278 4.83 10.00 10.45
C SER A 278 3.85 8.85 10.21
N ARG A 279 3.86 7.91 11.16
CA ARG A 279 3.00 6.72 11.21
C ARG A 279 1.85 6.88 12.21
N THR A 280 1.78 8.01 12.92
CA THR A 280 0.71 8.30 13.88
C THR A 280 -0.66 8.24 13.23
N GLY A 281 -1.54 7.42 13.81
CA GLY A 281 -2.89 7.18 13.29
C GLY A 281 -2.94 6.21 12.09
N ILE A 282 -1.96 5.34 11.92
CA ILE A 282 -1.99 4.24 10.94
C ILE A 282 -2.05 2.91 11.71
N ILE A 283 -2.96 2.01 11.33
CA ILE A 283 -3.01 0.65 11.89
C ILE A 283 -1.70 -0.07 11.51
N PRO A 284 -0.89 -0.49 12.50
CA PRO A 284 0.48 -0.94 12.26
C PRO A 284 0.58 -2.44 11.94
N ILE A 285 1.71 -2.82 11.36
CA ILE A 285 2.30 -4.17 11.50
C ILE A 285 3.58 -4.06 12.33
N SER A 286 4.51 -3.18 11.94
CA SER A 286 5.83 -3.11 12.56
C SER A 286 6.34 -1.68 12.64
N SER A 287 6.43 -1.14 13.85
CA SER A 287 7.08 0.13 14.14
C SER A 287 8.58 0.14 13.80
N THR A 288 9.17 -0.98 13.43
CA THR A 288 10.54 -1.04 12.89
C THR A 288 10.59 -0.71 11.40
N LEU A 289 9.61 -1.16 10.63
CA LEU A 289 9.67 -1.18 9.16
C LEU A 289 8.62 -0.30 8.49
N ASP A 290 7.50 -0.05 9.16
CA ASP A 290 6.34 0.62 8.60
C ASP A 290 6.67 2.05 8.20
N THR A 291 6.18 2.42 7.01
CA THR A 291 6.15 3.80 6.56
C THR A 291 4.99 3.99 5.57
N PRO A 292 4.23 5.09 5.63
CA PRO A 292 3.35 5.47 4.54
C PRO A 292 4.17 5.95 3.34
N GLY A 293 3.56 6.01 2.16
CA GLY A 293 4.22 6.56 1.00
C GLY A 293 3.27 6.82 -0.18
N PRO A 294 3.66 7.73 -1.09
CA PRO A 294 2.83 8.12 -2.21
C PRO A 294 2.81 7.06 -3.32
N MET A 295 1.66 6.95 -3.99
CA MET A 295 1.43 6.15 -5.19
C MET A 295 0.74 7.03 -6.24
N SER A 296 1.29 7.11 -7.45
CA SER A 296 0.83 8.03 -8.51
C SER A 296 1.16 7.50 -9.91
N LYS A 297 0.65 8.14 -10.96
CA LYS A 297 0.96 7.73 -12.35
C LYS A 297 2.34 8.16 -12.83
N ASN A 298 2.96 9.14 -12.17
CA ASN A 298 4.22 9.72 -12.60
C ASN A 298 5.04 10.21 -11.40
N VAL A 299 6.35 10.36 -11.61
CA VAL A 299 7.32 10.72 -10.58
C VAL A 299 7.09 12.13 -10.02
N ILE A 300 6.61 13.07 -10.83
CA ILE A 300 6.32 14.45 -10.38
C ILE A 300 5.21 14.44 -9.34
N ASP A 301 4.09 13.77 -9.61
CA ASP A 301 2.99 13.66 -8.65
C ASP A 301 3.36 12.84 -7.42
N ASN A 302 4.21 11.82 -7.61
CA ASN A 302 4.71 10.99 -6.51
C ASN A 302 5.50 11.86 -5.54
N ALA A 303 6.39 12.66 -6.13
CA ALA A 303 7.07 13.68 -5.41
C ALA A 303 6.01 14.58 -4.76
N ILE A 304 5.09 15.27 -5.49
CA ILE A 304 4.08 16.26 -4.99
C ILE A 304 3.33 15.77 -3.74
N MET A 305 3.07 14.48 -3.67
CA MET A 305 2.46 13.85 -2.52
C MET A 305 3.40 13.68 -1.32
N LEU A 306 4.68 13.35 -1.53
CA LEU A 306 5.67 13.19 -0.46
C LEU A 306 5.82 14.46 0.39
N GLU A 307 6.14 15.62 -0.19
CA GLU A 307 6.30 16.89 0.54
C GLU A 307 4.99 17.35 1.18
N ALA A 308 3.86 17.10 0.53
CA ALA A 308 2.56 17.41 1.12
C ALA A 308 2.24 16.58 2.37
N MET A 309 2.87 15.41 2.53
CA MET A 309 2.76 14.56 3.72
C MET A 309 3.89 14.79 4.73
N THR A 310 5.04 15.32 4.30
CA THR A 310 6.21 15.56 5.17
C THR A 310 5.88 16.52 6.31
N GLY A 311 6.38 16.20 7.49
CA GLY A 311 6.31 17.03 8.69
C GLY A 311 6.82 16.25 9.89
N PHE A 312 7.45 16.95 10.84
CA PHE A 312 7.91 16.34 12.09
C PHE A 312 6.73 16.08 13.03
N ASP A 313 6.68 14.85 13.56
CA ASP A 313 5.65 14.42 14.50
C ASP A 313 6.29 13.89 15.78
N LYS A 314 6.18 14.66 16.86
CA LYS A 314 6.67 14.27 18.19
C LYS A 314 6.00 13.02 18.76
N GLU A 315 4.82 12.64 18.27
CA GLU A 315 4.09 11.46 18.73
C GLU A 315 4.61 10.17 18.08
N ASP A 316 5.36 10.28 16.99
CA ASP A 316 6.02 9.17 16.32
C ASP A 316 7.51 9.18 16.65
N SER A 317 7.96 8.20 17.45
CA SER A 317 9.36 8.10 17.90
C SER A 317 10.38 7.89 16.78
N ALA A 318 9.95 7.47 15.59
CA ALA A 318 10.85 7.35 14.43
C ALA A 318 10.90 8.64 13.60
N SER A 319 9.99 9.61 13.84
CA SER A 319 9.90 10.82 13.03
C SER A 319 11.19 11.62 13.11
N VAL A 320 11.64 12.11 11.96
CA VAL A 320 12.80 12.99 11.85
C VAL A 320 12.38 14.37 11.34
N GLU A 321 13.00 15.43 11.87
CA GLU A 321 12.83 16.76 11.31
C GLU A 321 13.39 16.78 9.89
N SER A 322 12.55 17.12 8.92
CA SER A 322 12.93 17.21 7.51
C SER A 322 12.11 18.28 6.81
N GLU A 323 12.80 19.20 6.15
CA GLU A 323 12.22 20.03 5.12
C GLU A 323 12.41 19.30 3.78
N SER A 324 11.36 18.64 3.28
CA SER A 324 11.43 18.01 1.95
C SER A 324 11.50 19.13 0.89
N ALA A 325 12.57 19.15 0.10
CA ALA A 325 12.74 20.05 -1.06
C ALA A 325 12.66 19.29 -2.39
N MET A 326 11.94 18.17 -2.43
CA MET A 326 12.05 17.17 -3.50
C MET A 326 11.61 17.68 -4.88
N TYR A 327 10.62 18.59 -5.00
CA TYR A 327 10.23 19.11 -6.33
C TYR A 327 11.24 20.06 -6.93
N GLY A 328 11.95 20.82 -6.10
CA GLY A 328 12.99 21.74 -6.59
C GLY A 328 14.00 21.01 -7.45
N ASN A 329 14.35 19.79 -7.06
CA ASN A 329 15.30 18.92 -7.75
C ASN A 329 14.74 18.30 -9.06
N LEU A 330 13.42 18.26 -9.23
CA LEU A 330 12.77 17.69 -10.42
C LEU A 330 12.50 18.70 -11.53
N LYS A 331 12.80 19.98 -11.34
CA LYS A 331 12.64 21.01 -12.39
C LYS A 331 13.64 20.83 -13.53
N ASN A 332 14.86 20.37 -13.23
CA ASN A 332 15.93 20.13 -14.20
C ASN A 332 16.66 18.81 -13.88
N PRO A 333 15.99 17.65 -13.98
CA PRO A 333 16.60 16.39 -13.64
C PRO A 333 17.69 16.05 -14.66
N SER A 334 18.81 15.51 -14.19
CA SER A 334 19.89 15.03 -15.06
C SER A 334 20.42 13.71 -14.51
N LEU A 335 20.56 12.73 -15.40
CA LEU A 335 21.20 11.46 -15.11
C LEU A 335 22.68 11.46 -15.50
N LYS A 336 23.18 12.54 -16.10
CA LYS A 336 24.58 12.65 -16.54
C LYS A 336 25.54 12.48 -15.37
N GLY A 337 26.37 11.43 -15.43
CA GLY A 337 27.35 11.11 -14.40
C GLY A 337 26.77 10.44 -13.15
N LYS A 338 25.47 10.10 -13.15
CA LYS A 338 24.87 9.27 -12.11
C LYS A 338 25.26 7.82 -12.30
N ARG A 339 25.71 7.17 -11.23
CA ARG A 339 26.25 5.81 -11.24
C ARG A 339 25.25 4.85 -10.60
N PHE A 340 24.75 3.89 -11.35
CA PHE A 340 23.78 2.92 -10.84
C PHE A 340 24.32 1.50 -10.89
N GLY A 341 24.16 0.77 -9.79
CA GLY A 341 24.42 -0.66 -9.74
C GLY A 341 23.26 -1.45 -10.33
N ALA A 342 23.49 -2.29 -11.34
CA ALA A 342 22.48 -3.15 -11.92
C ALA A 342 22.76 -4.62 -11.57
N PHE A 343 21.77 -5.34 -11.01
CA PHE A 343 21.98 -6.75 -10.68
C PHE A 343 22.19 -7.61 -11.93
N LYS A 344 23.31 -8.34 -11.97
CA LYS A 344 23.66 -9.25 -13.07
C LYS A 344 22.62 -10.34 -13.31
N GLY A 345 22.07 -10.90 -12.24
CA GLY A 345 21.02 -11.92 -12.32
C GLY A 345 19.73 -11.46 -13.01
N LEU A 346 19.55 -10.17 -13.28
CA LEU A 346 18.40 -9.62 -14.01
C LEU A 346 18.69 -9.32 -15.48
N MET A 347 19.92 -9.52 -15.96
CA MET A 347 20.30 -9.20 -17.34
C MET A 347 19.68 -10.14 -18.39
N GLU A 348 19.09 -11.25 -17.96
CA GLU A 348 18.30 -12.12 -18.84
C GLU A 348 16.90 -11.54 -19.14
N ASP A 349 16.42 -10.56 -18.34
CA ASP A 349 15.15 -9.88 -18.56
C ASP A 349 15.31 -8.76 -19.60
N SER A 350 14.70 -8.93 -20.78
CA SER A 350 14.80 -7.97 -21.87
C SER A 350 14.24 -6.59 -21.52
N LEU A 351 13.22 -6.50 -20.67
CA LEU A 351 12.63 -5.22 -20.26
C LEU A 351 13.56 -4.48 -19.30
N TYR A 352 14.22 -5.22 -18.41
CA TYR A 352 15.24 -4.66 -17.54
C TYR A 352 16.42 -4.11 -18.35
N VAL A 353 16.95 -4.89 -19.31
CA VAL A 353 18.04 -4.45 -20.19
C VAL A 353 17.65 -3.24 -21.03
N GLU A 354 16.41 -3.18 -21.53
CA GLU A 354 15.90 -2.01 -22.25
C GLU A 354 15.86 -0.77 -21.34
N ALA A 355 15.38 -0.92 -20.10
CA ALA A 355 15.35 0.18 -19.12
C ALA A 355 16.76 0.69 -18.80
N LEU A 356 17.73 -0.20 -18.57
CA LEU A 356 19.13 0.17 -18.38
C LEU A 356 19.71 0.91 -19.60
N SER A 357 19.33 0.49 -20.81
CA SER A 357 19.79 1.15 -22.04
C SER A 357 19.24 2.57 -22.17
N LYS A 358 17.98 2.79 -21.80
CA LYS A 358 17.40 4.14 -21.72
C LYS A 358 18.16 5.01 -20.73
N LEU A 359 18.45 4.51 -19.53
CA LEU A 359 19.24 5.24 -18.53
C LEU A 359 20.65 5.60 -19.05
N LYS A 360 21.34 4.67 -19.73
CA LYS A 360 22.65 4.93 -20.36
C LYS A 360 22.58 6.05 -21.39
N ASN A 361 21.55 6.04 -22.25
CA ASN A 361 21.34 7.06 -23.28
C ASN A 361 21.09 8.45 -22.69
N GLU A 362 20.48 8.53 -21.50
CA GLU A 362 20.30 9.76 -20.72
C GLU A 362 21.55 10.19 -19.93
N GLY A 363 22.68 9.47 -20.10
CA GLY A 363 23.97 9.82 -19.52
C GLY A 363 24.30 9.15 -18.17
N ALA A 364 23.50 8.19 -17.72
CA ALA A 364 23.81 7.40 -16.54
C ALA A 364 24.92 6.37 -16.83
N GLU A 365 25.76 6.13 -15.85
CA GLU A 365 26.73 5.05 -15.83
C GLU A 365 26.11 3.83 -15.15
N ILE A 366 26.04 2.69 -15.85
CA ILE A 366 25.49 1.45 -15.29
C ILE A 366 26.62 0.48 -15.02
N ILE A 367 26.68 0.01 -13.78
CA ILE A 367 27.72 -0.88 -13.26
C ILE A 367 27.05 -2.18 -12.87
N GLU A 368 27.41 -3.27 -13.54
CA GLU A 368 26.85 -4.57 -13.22
C GLU A 368 27.43 -5.09 -11.90
N ILE A 369 26.56 -5.41 -10.94
CA ILE A 369 26.93 -5.86 -9.61
C ILE A 369 26.33 -7.24 -9.31
N GLU A 370 27.05 -8.03 -8.51
CA GLU A 370 26.51 -9.24 -7.89
C GLU A 370 26.04 -8.90 -6.46
N PRO A 371 24.77 -9.11 -6.11
CA PRO A 371 24.31 -8.90 -4.75
C PRO A 371 24.93 -9.93 -3.79
N GLN A 372 25.24 -9.50 -2.57
CA GLN A 372 25.65 -10.44 -1.53
C GLN A 372 24.47 -11.33 -1.14
N GLN A 373 24.75 -12.62 -0.91
CA GLN A 373 23.77 -13.54 -0.31
C GLN A 373 23.75 -13.27 1.19
N ILE A 374 22.67 -12.65 1.67
CA ILE A 374 22.51 -12.27 3.07
C ILE A 374 21.15 -12.77 3.57
N ASP A 375 21.17 -13.56 4.63
CA ASP A 375 19.96 -14.05 5.27
C ASP A 375 19.29 -12.98 6.13
N LEU A 376 17.97 -13.08 6.29
CA LEU A 376 17.17 -12.24 7.18
C LEU A 376 16.55 -13.10 8.29
N PRO A 377 17.35 -13.68 9.19
CA PRO A 377 16.86 -14.59 10.21
C PRO A 377 15.92 -13.88 11.18
N GLY A 378 14.79 -14.52 11.50
CA GLY A 378 13.82 -13.97 12.44
C GLY A 378 12.94 -12.86 11.87
N PHE A 379 12.92 -12.62 10.55
CA PHE A 379 12.07 -11.60 9.93
C PHE A 379 10.59 -11.70 10.33
N ILE A 380 9.99 -12.89 10.28
CA ILE A 380 8.60 -13.09 10.72
C ILE A 380 8.45 -12.85 12.24
N ARG A 381 9.46 -13.20 13.04
CA ARG A 381 9.44 -12.94 14.48
C ARG A 381 9.51 -11.45 14.81
N LEU A 382 10.27 -10.66 14.05
CA LEU A 382 10.25 -9.19 14.14
C LEU A 382 8.80 -8.68 13.98
N LEU A 383 8.14 -9.08 12.90
CA LEU A 383 6.77 -8.64 12.61
C LEU A 383 5.79 -9.11 13.68
N ASN A 384 5.92 -10.35 14.17
CA ASN A 384 5.08 -10.87 15.24
C ASN A 384 5.21 -10.04 16.52
N LEU A 385 6.45 -9.81 16.97
CA LEU A 385 6.73 -9.15 18.23
C LEU A 385 6.41 -7.65 18.17
N ASP A 386 6.70 -6.97 17.06
CA ASP A 386 6.28 -5.57 16.88
C ASP A 386 4.75 -5.47 16.85
N MET A 387 4.03 -6.24 16.02
CA MET A 387 2.56 -6.13 15.92
C MET A 387 1.86 -6.45 17.24
N LYS A 388 2.42 -7.39 18.03
CA LYS A 388 1.93 -7.73 19.37
C LYS A 388 1.96 -6.56 20.34
N ASN A 389 2.88 -5.61 20.15
CA ASN A 389 2.99 -4.39 20.96
C ASN A 389 2.26 -3.22 20.31
N ASP A 390 2.41 -3.05 19.00
CA ASP A 390 2.01 -1.86 18.27
C ASP A 390 0.49 -1.80 18.03
N LEU A 391 -0.16 -2.94 17.73
CA LEU A 391 -1.61 -2.95 17.52
C LEU A 391 -2.39 -2.59 18.80
N PRO A 392 -2.10 -3.17 19.99
CA PRO A 392 -2.72 -2.71 21.24
C PRO A 392 -2.52 -1.22 21.51
N ALA A 393 -1.32 -0.68 21.26
CA ALA A 393 -1.04 0.74 21.45
C ALA A 393 -1.88 1.62 20.51
N TYR A 394 -2.01 1.23 19.24
CA TYR A 394 -2.90 1.91 18.29
C TYR A 394 -4.37 1.85 18.76
N LEU A 395 -4.87 0.66 19.14
CA LEU A 395 -6.25 0.49 19.56
C LEU A 395 -6.59 1.36 20.79
N GLN A 396 -5.66 1.44 21.75
CA GLN A 396 -5.82 2.28 22.93
C GLN A 396 -5.83 3.78 22.62
N LYS A 397 -4.92 4.24 21.75
CA LYS A 397 -4.67 5.67 21.55
C LYS A 397 -5.51 6.29 20.43
N HIS A 398 -5.83 5.52 19.40
CA HIS A 398 -6.32 6.05 18.13
C HIS A 398 -7.62 5.42 17.64
N ALA A 399 -8.01 4.22 18.09
CA ALA A 399 -9.27 3.64 17.66
C ALA A 399 -10.47 4.40 18.25
N ASN A 400 -11.61 4.28 17.60
CA ASN A 400 -12.87 4.77 18.12
C ASN A 400 -13.16 4.14 19.49
N ALA A 401 -13.68 4.91 20.44
CA ALA A 401 -14.00 4.43 21.78
C ALA A 401 -15.01 3.26 21.81
N ALA A 402 -15.81 3.08 20.75
CA ALA A 402 -16.71 1.94 20.59
C ALA A 402 -15.98 0.63 20.25
N ILE A 403 -14.72 0.67 19.81
CA ILE A 403 -13.90 -0.51 19.55
C ILE A 403 -13.41 -1.06 20.89
N THR A 404 -13.96 -2.20 21.29
CA THR A 404 -13.62 -2.85 22.58
C THR A 404 -12.45 -3.83 22.49
N LEU A 405 -11.94 -4.08 21.28
CA LEU A 405 -10.80 -4.96 21.00
C LEU A 405 -9.52 -4.31 21.56
N LYS A 406 -8.66 -5.10 22.20
CA LYS A 406 -7.43 -4.62 22.84
C LYS A 406 -6.18 -5.31 22.32
N SER A 407 -6.33 -6.41 21.60
CA SER A 407 -5.21 -7.27 21.20
C SER A 407 -5.50 -8.06 19.92
N VAL A 408 -4.44 -8.67 19.36
CA VAL A 408 -4.56 -9.64 18.26
C VAL A 408 -5.44 -10.82 18.66
N ASP A 409 -5.37 -11.27 19.91
CA ASP A 409 -6.18 -12.38 20.43
C ASP A 409 -7.68 -12.04 20.43
N ASP A 410 -8.05 -10.81 20.83
CA ASP A 410 -9.44 -10.36 20.77
C ASP A 410 -9.99 -10.36 19.33
N VAL A 411 -9.15 -9.98 18.35
CA VAL A 411 -9.52 -10.04 16.92
C VAL A 411 -9.69 -11.49 16.47
N MET A 412 -8.82 -12.41 16.91
CA MET A 412 -8.96 -13.83 16.61
C MET A 412 -10.25 -14.41 17.18
N GLU A 413 -10.61 -14.06 18.41
CA GLU A 413 -11.87 -14.47 19.05
C GLU A 413 -13.10 -13.83 18.38
N TYR A 414 -13.00 -12.58 17.94
CA TYR A 414 -14.03 -11.97 17.09
C TYR A 414 -14.25 -12.80 15.83
N ASN A 415 -13.16 -13.18 15.14
CA ASN A 415 -13.24 -13.93 13.89
C ASN A 415 -13.79 -15.35 14.05
N LYS A 416 -13.54 -16.01 15.18
CA LYS A 416 -14.05 -17.37 15.46
C LYS A 416 -15.57 -17.44 15.54
N LYS A 417 -16.26 -16.31 15.79
CA LYS A 417 -17.72 -16.25 15.87
C LYS A 417 -18.40 -16.53 14.53
N ASP A 418 -17.78 -16.12 13.42
CA ASP A 418 -18.25 -16.36 12.05
C ASP A 418 -17.07 -16.29 11.06
N SER A 419 -16.22 -17.31 11.07
CA SER A 419 -14.97 -17.33 10.29
C SER A 419 -15.21 -17.34 8.79
N LEU A 420 -16.31 -17.93 8.31
CA LEU A 420 -16.68 -17.93 6.89
C LEU A 420 -16.98 -16.52 6.37
N LYS A 421 -17.38 -15.60 7.27
CA LYS A 421 -17.68 -14.22 6.93
C LYS A 421 -16.51 -13.28 7.21
N SER A 422 -15.79 -13.45 8.32
CA SER A 422 -14.76 -12.49 8.75
C SER A 422 -13.32 -12.91 8.41
N ALA A 423 -13.07 -14.20 8.20
CA ALA A 423 -11.73 -14.74 7.93
C ALA A 423 -11.79 -15.98 7.02
N PRO A 424 -12.38 -15.91 5.82
CA PRO A 424 -12.64 -17.10 4.99
C PRO A 424 -11.38 -17.82 4.53
N TYR A 425 -10.25 -17.10 4.44
CA TYR A 425 -8.93 -17.67 4.13
C TYR A 425 -8.11 -18.03 5.39
N GLY A 426 -8.73 -17.99 6.57
CA GLY A 426 -8.05 -18.23 7.84
C GLY A 426 -7.29 -17.01 8.38
N GLN A 427 -6.55 -17.24 9.46
CA GLN A 427 -5.84 -16.21 10.24
C GLN A 427 -4.52 -16.75 10.84
N ALA A 428 -3.77 -17.52 10.04
CA ALA A 428 -2.60 -18.27 10.50
C ALA A 428 -1.46 -17.38 11.04
N LEU A 429 -1.22 -16.21 10.44
CA LEU A 429 -0.18 -15.29 10.90
C LEU A 429 -0.53 -14.71 12.26
N PHE A 430 -1.81 -14.39 12.50
CA PHE A 430 -2.27 -13.95 13.83
C PHE A 430 -2.07 -15.00 14.91
N GLN A 431 -2.29 -16.29 14.59
CA GLN A 431 -1.97 -17.39 15.51
C GLN A 431 -0.48 -17.41 15.85
N GLY A 432 0.39 -17.16 14.86
CA GLY A 432 1.84 -16.99 15.05
C GLY A 432 2.20 -15.84 15.99
N ILE A 433 1.53 -14.69 15.89
CA ILE A 433 1.73 -13.54 16.78
C ILE A 433 1.41 -13.89 18.24
N VAL A 434 0.26 -14.52 18.48
CA VAL A 434 -0.17 -14.91 19.84
C VAL A 434 0.75 -16.00 20.43
N ALA A 435 1.22 -16.91 19.58
CA ALA A 435 2.12 -17.99 19.96
C ALA A 435 3.55 -17.51 20.27
N ASP A 436 4.06 -16.48 19.61
CA ASP A 436 5.44 -15.99 19.85
C ASP A 436 5.59 -15.44 21.27
N LYS A 437 6.53 -16.01 22.04
CA LYS A 437 6.83 -15.65 23.43
C LYS A 437 8.12 -14.87 23.58
N GLY A 438 8.68 -14.34 22.48
CA GLY A 438 9.88 -13.52 22.52
C GLY A 438 9.76 -12.31 23.44
N SER A 439 10.84 -11.98 24.14
CA SER A 439 10.91 -10.81 25.01
C SER A 439 11.29 -9.53 24.23
N SER A 440 11.29 -8.39 24.90
CA SER A 440 11.81 -7.14 24.31
C SER A 440 13.30 -7.24 23.96
N GLU A 441 14.10 -7.99 24.74
CA GLU A 441 15.50 -8.25 24.42
C GLU A 441 15.68 -9.15 23.19
N ASP A 442 14.77 -10.12 22.98
CA ASP A 442 14.77 -10.93 21.74
C ASP A 442 14.43 -10.06 20.54
N LEU A 443 13.42 -9.20 20.68
CA LEU A 443 13.01 -8.26 19.65
C LEU A 443 14.17 -7.34 19.24
N GLU A 444 14.87 -6.74 20.21
CA GLU A 444 15.99 -5.84 19.93
C GLU A 444 17.15 -6.56 19.20
N ARG A 445 17.48 -7.78 19.62
CA ARG A 445 18.52 -8.59 18.95
C ARG A 445 18.17 -8.92 17.50
N ILE A 446 16.89 -9.19 17.22
CA ILE A 446 16.41 -9.42 15.86
C ILE A 446 16.52 -8.12 15.04
N LYS A 447 16.12 -6.97 15.60
CA LYS A 447 16.25 -5.66 14.94
C LYS A 447 17.71 -5.37 14.56
N ASP A 448 18.64 -5.56 15.49
CA ASP A 448 20.07 -5.34 15.26
C ASP A 448 20.61 -6.22 14.13
N THR A 449 20.25 -7.51 14.14
CA THR A 449 20.69 -8.48 13.13
C THR A 449 20.15 -8.11 11.75
N LEU A 450 18.85 -7.87 11.64
CA LEU A 450 18.20 -7.54 10.36
C LEU A 450 18.64 -6.19 9.82
N SER A 451 18.82 -5.19 10.69
CA SER A 451 19.33 -3.86 10.32
C SER A 451 20.75 -3.94 9.78
N THR A 452 21.63 -4.68 10.46
CA THR A 452 23.02 -4.90 10.02
C THR A 452 23.05 -5.60 8.66
N ASN A 453 22.32 -6.70 8.52
CA ASN A 453 22.27 -7.50 7.31
C ASN A 453 21.69 -6.71 6.12
N GLY A 454 20.56 -6.02 6.33
CA GLY A 454 19.93 -5.20 5.29
C GLY A 454 20.81 -4.03 4.83
N LYS A 455 21.54 -3.39 5.77
CA LYS A 455 22.52 -2.34 5.40
C LYS A 455 23.68 -2.91 4.60
N GLN A 456 24.24 -4.04 5.02
CA GLN A 456 25.35 -4.67 4.30
C GLN A 456 24.99 -4.99 2.85
N PHE A 457 23.78 -5.49 2.61
CA PHE A 457 23.29 -5.83 1.27
C PHE A 457 23.44 -4.67 0.27
N PHE A 458 23.10 -3.45 0.68
CA PHE A 458 23.17 -2.27 -0.18
C PHE A 458 24.47 -1.47 0.00
N GLU A 459 24.95 -1.24 1.22
CA GLU A 459 26.10 -0.37 1.47
C GLU A 459 27.40 -0.91 0.87
N VAL A 460 27.59 -2.23 0.84
CA VAL A 460 28.81 -2.82 0.28
C VAL A 460 28.95 -2.49 -1.21
N PRO A 461 27.99 -2.83 -2.10
CA PRO A 461 28.10 -2.47 -3.52
C PRO A 461 28.07 -0.96 -3.74
N MET A 462 27.28 -0.21 -2.96
CA MET A 462 27.23 1.26 -3.06
C MET A 462 28.60 1.90 -2.80
N LYS A 463 29.31 1.49 -1.75
CA LYS A 463 30.65 2.01 -1.41
C LYS A 463 31.72 1.51 -2.38
N MET A 464 31.69 0.22 -2.71
CA MET A 464 32.69 -0.41 -3.59
C MET A 464 32.74 0.24 -4.97
N HIS A 465 31.57 0.62 -5.51
CA HIS A 465 31.46 1.16 -6.87
C HIS A 465 31.14 2.66 -6.92
N ASN A 466 31.05 3.32 -5.76
CA ASN A 466 30.65 4.72 -5.63
C ASN A 466 29.35 5.01 -6.41
N LEU A 467 28.28 4.30 -6.01
CA LEU A 467 26.98 4.36 -6.68
C LEU A 467 26.09 5.46 -6.08
N ASP A 468 25.24 6.06 -6.91
CA ASP A 468 24.12 6.91 -6.51
C ASP A 468 22.84 6.10 -6.21
N GLY A 469 22.73 4.87 -6.73
CA GLY A 469 21.59 3.99 -6.49
C GLY A 469 21.79 2.59 -7.07
N ILE A 470 20.83 1.71 -6.77
CA ILE A 470 20.79 0.32 -7.26
C ILE A 470 19.47 0.12 -8.01
N LEU A 471 19.56 -0.58 -9.14
CA LEU A 471 18.46 -0.93 -10.04
C LEU A 471 18.18 -2.42 -9.91
N SER A 472 16.90 -2.77 -9.83
CA SER A 472 16.41 -4.13 -9.57
C SER A 472 15.04 -4.38 -10.16
#